data_AF-L7IRY8-F1
#
_entry.id   AF-L7IRY8-F1
#
_cell.length_a   1.000
_cell.length_b   1.000
_cell.length_c   1.000
_cell.angle_alpha   90.00
_cell.angle_beta   90.00
_cell.angle_gamma   90.00
#
_symmetry.space_group_name_H-M   'P 1'
#
loop_
_entity.id
_entity.type
_entity.pdbx_description
1 polymer ?
#
loop_
_entity_poly.entity_id
_entity_poly.type
_entity_poly.pdbx_seq_one_letter_code
_entity_poly.pdbx_strand_id
1 'polypeptide(L)'
;MQGGADQQAFRLIDLNSFVVNGTVMGGCQVIPDSVPDLSGYLVLVERTPANLCLFRTQRENIKAKGADHIMFWASEDVIRGIVNDDLQTFMATTTPAPATEWRKALAAGSNVTVTLTTPTKSKPKVVWSANNKTGGYVSSFSSWGPTLDLRPAPVFGGPGRSILSTYLHNGGQGVATLGGTSMAAPFVAASAALLLQAFNHTLDPQTLQTLLASTAIHSIGNPHPLQAGAGLVQLWDAAHTKGVLSAPSIAFNDSDHHVAEARLTLRNTDAAPAVYRLSHTAAATIYAMGPGADGLASMPLQLVDGPASISFAADSVSVPAGGEAEIVVRCTPPLGLEAARWPIYSGRVQLNGSNGDVLSVPYVGNAGSMRRAVVLTPDQVFVSPPLSAGAVVTLPGGSGSSSSAAMVVTAYPRLPTRVMRYDVVVPTGANGTGAVGPNGTTPWLGYKTFGQMMGSPQAVFAKGAAGSISFTGLMAGGRRLQEGRYSILVSALRLFGRPDRADVGDWQTVETVPFELRYGS
;
A
#
# COMPACT_ATOMS: atom_id res chain seq x y z
N MET A 1 41.60 34.03 -17.37
CA MET A 1 41.33 33.43 -16.05
C MET A 1 40.52 34.40 -15.21
N GLN A 2 39.21 34.22 -15.19
CA GLN A 2 38.28 34.75 -14.17
C GLN A 2 37.21 33.66 -14.04
N GLY A 3 37.32 32.83 -13.01
CA GLY A 3 36.28 31.85 -12.68
C GLY A 3 35.05 32.61 -12.22
N GLY A 4 33.98 32.62 -13.02
CA GLY A 4 32.73 33.30 -12.69
C GLY A 4 32.07 32.67 -11.47
N ALA A 5 31.45 33.49 -10.63
CA ALA A 5 30.85 33.18 -9.33
C ALA A 5 29.67 32.16 -9.34
N ASP A 6 29.45 31.44 -10.43
CA ASP A 6 28.29 30.57 -10.66
C ASP A 6 28.60 29.07 -10.56
N GLN A 7 29.89 28.72 -10.46
CA GLN A 7 30.38 27.35 -10.32
C GLN A 7 31.18 27.20 -9.03
N GLN A 8 30.91 26.13 -8.30
CA GLN A 8 31.63 25.79 -7.08
C GLN A 8 32.36 24.46 -7.28
N ALA A 9 33.64 24.45 -6.95
CA ALA A 9 34.49 23.28 -7.02
C ALA A 9 34.60 22.63 -5.64
N PHE A 10 34.38 21.32 -5.58
CA PHE A 10 34.43 20.54 -4.36
C PHE A 10 35.47 19.43 -4.49
N ARG A 11 36.30 19.26 -3.45
CA ARG A 11 37.14 18.06 -3.33
C ARG A 11 36.23 16.87 -3.03
N LEU A 12 36.39 15.78 -3.77
CA LEU A 12 35.56 14.59 -3.60
C LEU A 12 36.19 13.64 -2.59
N ILE A 13 35.38 13.04 -1.72
CA ILE A 13 35.77 11.92 -0.85
C ILE A 13 34.78 10.77 -1.03
N ASP A 14 35.27 9.54 -1.23
CA ASP A 14 34.42 8.35 -1.32
C ASP A 14 34.22 7.74 0.07
N LEU A 15 33.04 7.92 0.67
CA LEU A 15 32.74 7.36 1.97
C LEU A 15 32.77 5.83 1.95
N ASN A 16 32.37 5.20 0.83
CA ASN A 16 32.37 3.75 0.71
C ASN A 16 33.76 3.14 0.56
N SER A 17 34.82 3.96 0.52
CA SER A 17 36.21 3.47 0.55
C SER A 17 36.69 3.11 1.96
N PHE A 18 36.03 3.62 3.01
CA PHE A 18 36.40 3.34 4.39
C PHE A 18 35.75 2.04 4.88
N VAL A 19 36.57 1.15 5.44
CA VAL A 19 36.13 -0.09 6.09
C VAL A 19 36.54 -0.04 7.56
N VAL A 20 35.57 -0.09 8.46
CA VAL A 20 35.82 -0.09 9.91
C VAL A 20 35.20 -1.33 10.52
N ASN A 21 36.00 -2.11 11.24
CA ASN A 21 35.57 -3.38 11.84
C ASN A 21 34.89 -4.32 10.82
N GLY A 22 35.45 -4.41 9.61
CA GLY A 22 34.93 -5.24 8.52
C GLY A 22 33.65 -4.71 7.84
N THR A 23 33.15 -3.54 8.24
CA THR A 23 31.94 -2.93 7.68
C THR A 23 32.30 -1.74 6.78
N VAL A 24 31.76 -1.71 5.56
CA VAL A 24 31.91 -0.58 4.64
C VAL A 24 31.10 0.61 5.16
N MET A 25 31.71 1.80 5.18
CA MET A 25 31.04 3.02 5.60
C MET A 25 30.03 3.48 4.53
N GLY A 26 28.77 3.62 4.94
CA GLY A 26 27.68 4.02 4.04
C GLY A 26 26.72 5.04 4.64
N GLY A 27 27.02 5.58 5.83
CA GLY A 27 26.15 6.51 6.55
C GLY A 27 24.94 5.87 7.23
N CYS A 28 24.73 4.56 7.13
CA CYS A 28 23.64 3.87 7.84
C CYS A 28 23.94 3.63 9.32
N GLN A 29 25.22 3.71 9.64
CA GLN A 29 25.81 3.63 10.95
C GLN A 29 26.39 5.00 11.34
N VAL A 30 26.56 5.21 12.64
CA VAL A 30 27.38 6.31 13.15
C VAL A 30 28.79 6.17 12.57
N ILE A 31 29.29 7.25 11.97
CA ILE A 31 30.60 7.26 11.34
C ILE A 31 31.67 7.47 12.42
N PRO A 32 32.60 6.52 12.61
CA PRO A 32 33.55 6.55 13.73
C PRO A 32 34.67 7.58 13.53
N ASP A 33 35.43 7.84 14.59
CA ASP A 33 36.57 8.79 14.58
C ASP A 33 37.75 8.38 13.71
N SER A 34 37.84 7.11 13.32
CA SER A 34 38.82 6.63 12.35
C SER A 34 38.56 7.10 10.92
N VAL A 35 37.34 7.52 10.59
CA VAL A 35 37.04 8.20 9.33
C VAL A 35 37.39 9.69 9.51
N PRO A 36 38.13 10.31 8.56
CA PRO A 36 38.50 11.71 8.67
C PRO A 36 37.27 12.63 8.74
N ASP A 37 37.52 13.85 9.20
CA ASP A 37 36.54 14.93 9.11
C ASP A 37 36.10 15.13 7.66
N LEU A 38 34.78 15.17 7.45
CA LEU A 38 34.17 15.30 6.13
C LEU A 38 33.86 16.77 5.76
N SER A 39 34.15 17.72 6.65
CA SER A 39 34.01 19.15 6.37
C SER A 39 34.82 19.59 5.13
N GLY A 40 34.19 20.39 4.27
CA GLY A 40 34.80 20.90 3.03
C GLY A 40 34.86 19.93 1.85
N TYR A 41 34.44 18.67 2.02
CA TYR A 41 34.34 17.70 0.94
C TYR A 41 32.93 17.62 0.34
N LEU A 42 32.84 17.24 -0.93
CA LEU A 42 31.66 16.59 -1.50
C LEU A 42 31.75 15.09 -1.19
N VAL A 43 30.92 14.61 -0.28
CA VAL A 43 30.92 13.21 0.14
C VAL A 43 30.16 12.38 -0.87
N LEU A 44 30.87 11.54 -1.63
CA LEU A 44 30.28 10.53 -2.50
C LEU A 44 29.89 9.31 -1.66
N VAL A 45 28.62 8.90 -1.74
CA VAL A 45 28.12 7.74 -0.99
C VAL A 45 27.09 6.96 -1.81
N GLU A 46 27.16 5.63 -1.73
CA GLU A 46 26.20 4.73 -2.32
C GLU A 46 24.88 4.84 -1.58
N ARG A 47 23.82 5.12 -2.32
CA ARG A 47 22.45 5.08 -1.83
C ARG A 47 22.10 3.64 -1.45
N THR A 48 21.70 3.46 -0.20
CA THR A 48 21.13 2.18 0.24
C THR A 48 19.64 2.06 -0.13
N PRO A 49 19.15 0.83 -0.41
CA PRO A 49 17.72 0.55 -0.48
C PRO A 49 16.98 1.01 0.79
N ALA A 50 15.77 1.55 0.63
CA ALA A 50 15.01 2.15 1.73
C ALA A 50 14.63 1.17 2.85
N ASN A 51 14.58 -0.14 2.56
CA ASN A 51 14.32 -1.21 3.53
C ASN A 51 15.55 -1.60 4.35
N LEU A 52 16.75 -1.10 3.99
CA LEU A 52 17.96 -1.27 4.78
C LEU A 52 18.24 -0.02 5.60
N CYS A 53 18.13 1.16 4.97
CA CYS A 53 18.54 2.41 5.58
C CYS A 53 18.00 3.60 4.78
N LEU A 54 17.36 4.54 5.49
CA LEU A 54 16.71 5.69 4.89
C LEU A 54 17.75 6.76 4.49
N PHE A 55 17.44 7.52 3.43
CA PHE A 55 18.25 8.69 3.03
C PHE A 55 18.49 9.67 4.17
N ARG A 56 17.46 9.90 4.99
CA ARG A 56 17.56 10.75 6.18
C ARG A 56 18.62 10.23 7.13
N THR A 57 18.64 8.92 7.41
CA THR A 57 19.64 8.31 8.28
C THR A 57 21.05 8.45 7.71
N GLN A 58 21.24 8.18 6.41
CA GLN A 58 22.53 8.41 5.74
C GLN A 58 22.98 9.88 5.88
N ARG A 59 22.08 10.83 5.61
CA ARG A 59 22.36 12.27 5.71
C ARG A 59 22.78 12.67 7.13
N GLU A 60 21.99 12.31 8.15
CA GLU A 60 22.25 12.76 9.53
C GLU A 60 23.58 12.21 10.08
N ASN A 61 23.91 10.95 9.80
CA ASN A 61 25.18 10.37 10.24
C ASN A 61 26.40 10.97 9.50
N ILE A 62 26.26 11.27 8.21
CA ILE A 62 27.30 11.94 7.42
C ILE A 62 27.49 13.39 7.90
N LYS A 63 26.39 14.10 8.16
CA LYS A 63 26.39 15.46 8.69
C LYS A 63 27.00 15.53 10.09
N ALA A 64 26.70 14.56 10.96
CA ALA A 64 27.32 14.44 12.28
C ALA A 64 28.86 14.31 12.21
N LYS A 65 29.41 13.90 11.06
CA LYS A 65 30.84 13.85 10.76
C LYS A 65 31.37 15.10 10.04
N GLY A 66 30.62 16.20 10.06
CA GLY A 66 31.04 17.50 9.56
C GLY A 66 30.72 17.79 8.09
N ALA A 67 30.05 16.90 7.37
CA ALA A 67 29.75 17.12 5.95
C ALA A 67 28.48 17.95 5.69
N ASP A 68 28.64 18.99 4.89
CA ASP A 68 27.53 19.83 4.41
C ASP A 68 27.15 19.59 2.93
N HIS A 69 27.94 18.78 2.20
CA HIS A 69 27.72 18.49 0.77
C HIS A 69 27.79 16.98 0.51
N ILE A 70 26.69 16.39 0.02
CA ILE A 70 26.57 14.95 -0.17
C ILE A 70 26.11 14.66 -1.61
N MET A 71 26.85 13.77 -2.30
CA MET A 71 26.51 13.24 -3.61
C MET A 71 26.16 11.76 -3.47
N PHE A 72 24.88 11.42 -3.66
CA PHE A 72 24.45 10.04 -3.70
C PHE A 72 24.65 9.45 -5.10
N TRP A 73 25.17 8.23 -5.17
CA TRP A 73 25.12 7.44 -6.40
C TRP A 73 24.37 6.15 -6.13
N ALA A 74 23.76 5.58 -7.15
CA ALA A 74 23.11 4.28 -7.06
C ALA A 74 23.49 3.48 -8.29
N SER A 75 23.27 2.17 -8.24
CA SER A 75 23.49 1.33 -9.40
C SER A 75 22.43 1.53 -10.51
N GLU A 76 21.38 2.35 -10.29
CA GLU A 76 20.35 2.66 -11.29
C GLU A 76 20.84 3.75 -12.28
N ASP A 77 20.62 3.55 -13.58
CA ASP A 77 21.03 4.50 -14.65
C ASP A 77 20.14 5.75 -14.75
N VAL A 78 19.13 5.86 -13.89
CA VAL A 78 18.22 7.01 -13.82
C VAL A 78 18.45 7.79 -12.54
N ILE A 79 18.70 9.09 -12.70
CA ILE A 79 18.84 10.06 -11.61
C ILE A 79 17.48 10.20 -10.91
N ARG A 80 17.41 9.78 -9.64
CA ARG A 80 16.24 9.98 -8.80
C ARG A 80 16.33 11.33 -8.11
N GLY A 81 15.27 12.13 -8.16
CA GLY A 81 15.13 13.29 -7.28
C GLY A 81 15.25 12.86 -5.81
N ILE A 82 16.01 13.61 -5.02
CA ILE A 82 16.08 13.46 -3.57
C ILE A 82 15.14 14.49 -2.96
N VAL A 83 14.28 14.05 -2.03
CA VAL A 83 13.58 14.97 -1.15
C VAL A 83 14.55 15.36 -0.05
N ASN A 84 14.98 16.61 -0.06
CA ASN A 84 15.81 17.15 1.01
C ASN A 84 14.90 17.85 2.03
N ASP A 85 14.76 17.23 3.20
CA ASP A 85 14.01 17.77 4.34
C ASP A 85 14.87 18.66 5.26
N ASP A 86 16.15 18.83 4.94
CA ASP A 86 17.09 19.71 5.62
C ASP A 86 17.74 20.69 4.63
N LEU A 87 17.25 21.93 4.64
CA LEU A 87 17.71 22.97 3.73
C LEU A 87 19.15 23.44 4.01
N GLN A 88 19.79 22.96 5.09
CA GLN A 88 21.17 23.32 5.44
C GLN A 88 22.21 22.40 4.78
N THR A 89 21.83 21.19 4.38
CA THR A 89 22.75 20.23 3.76
C THR A 89 22.52 20.18 2.26
N PHE A 90 23.54 20.40 1.44
CA PHE A 90 23.45 20.21 0.00
C PHE A 90 23.42 18.72 -0.34
N MET A 91 22.41 18.29 -1.10
CA MET A 91 22.28 16.91 -1.58
C MET A 91 22.12 16.90 -3.10
N ALA A 92 22.85 16.00 -3.76
CA ALA A 92 22.72 15.74 -5.18
C ALA A 92 22.78 14.24 -5.48
N THR A 93 22.42 13.86 -6.71
CA THR A 93 22.61 12.51 -7.24
C THR A 93 23.47 12.51 -8.49
N THR A 94 24.23 11.43 -8.68
CA THR A 94 24.95 11.14 -9.92
C THR A 94 24.65 9.72 -10.39
N THR A 95 24.86 9.46 -11.68
CA THR A 95 24.69 8.14 -12.29
C THR A 95 25.88 7.21 -11.98
N PRO A 96 25.75 5.89 -12.22
CA PRO A 96 26.84 4.94 -11.96
C PRO A 96 28.14 5.26 -12.69
N ALA A 97 28.08 5.79 -13.91
CA ALA A 97 29.26 6.00 -14.75
C ALA A 97 30.24 7.04 -14.15
N PRO A 98 29.82 8.30 -13.85
CA PRO A 98 30.70 9.26 -13.18
C PRO A 98 31.15 8.76 -11.80
N ALA A 99 30.25 8.17 -11.00
CA ALA A 99 30.62 7.65 -9.69
C ALA A 99 31.72 6.57 -9.79
N THR A 100 31.59 5.64 -10.73
CA THR A 100 32.60 4.58 -10.94
C THR A 100 33.94 5.16 -11.36
N GLU A 101 33.94 6.14 -12.27
CA GLU A 101 35.16 6.82 -12.72
C GLU A 101 35.86 7.54 -11.56
N TRP A 102 35.11 8.33 -10.78
CA TRP A 102 35.66 9.06 -9.65
C TRP A 102 36.19 8.13 -8.56
N ARG A 103 35.46 7.06 -8.23
CA ARG A 103 35.90 6.08 -7.23
C ARG A 103 37.17 5.36 -7.66
N LYS A 104 37.30 4.99 -8.94
CA LYS A 104 38.53 4.41 -9.49
C LYS A 104 39.71 5.38 -9.40
N ALA A 105 39.51 6.65 -9.74
CA ALA A 105 40.55 7.66 -9.66
C ALA A 105 41.00 7.92 -8.21
N LEU A 106 40.05 8.04 -7.27
CA LEU A 106 40.34 8.18 -5.84
C LEU A 106 41.10 6.95 -5.29
N ALA A 107 40.67 5.73 -5.64
CA ALA A 107 41.35 4.50 -5.25
C ALA A 107 42.78 4.39 -5.83
N ALA A 108 43.03 4.99 -6.99
CA ALA A 108 44.37 5.12 -7.58
C ALA A 108 45.22 6.23 -6.94
N GLY A 109 44.74 6.91 -5.90
CA GLY A 109 45.45 7.98 -5.19
C GLY A 109 45.36 9.36 -5.87
N SER A 110 44.46 9.52 -6.84
CA SER A 110 44.25 10.82 -7.51
C SER A 110 43.39 11.75 -6.67
N ASN A 111 43.71 13.04 -6.67
CA ASN A 111 42.83 14.06 -6.09
C ASN A 111 41.73 14.43 -7.09
N VAL A 112 40.48 14.05 -6.80
CA VAL A 112 39.32 14.34 -7.65
C VAL A 112 38.62 15.61 -7.16
N THR A 113 38.37 16.53 -8.09
CA THR A 113 37.58 17.75 -7.85
C THR A 113 36.37 17.77 -8.77
N VAL A 114 35.18 17.99 -8.21
CA VAL A 114 33.93 18.06 -8.95
C VAL A 114 33.43 19.51 -8.95
N THR A 115 33.22 20.06 -10.14
CA THR A 115 32.67 21.41 -10.32
C THR A 115 31.18 21.33 -10.59
N LEU A 116 30.38 21.97 -9.73
CA LEU A 116 28.93 22.02 -9.85
C LEU A 116 28.48 23.46 -10.16
N THR A 117 27.57 23.61 -11.11
CA THR A 117 26.88 24.88 -11.38
C THR A 117 25.66 24.98 -10.46
N THR A 118 25.38 26.17 -9.94
CA THR A 118 24.17 26.40 -9.12
C THR A 118 22.89 25.97 -9.86
N PRO A 119 21.95 25.25 -9.21
CA PRO A 119 20.77 24.70 -9.88
C PRO A 119 19.92 25.74 -10.62
N THR A 120 19.81 26.95 -10.07
CA THR A 120 19.04 28.08 -10.63
C THR A 120 19.67 28.70 -11.88
N LYS A 121 20.96 28.47 -12.13
CA LYS A 121 21.69 28.92 -13.33
C LYS A 121 22.01 27.79 -14.30
N SER A 122 21.90 26.53 -13.85
CA SER A 122 22.02 25.37 -14.73
C SER A 122 20.88 25.34 -15.74
N LYS A 123 21.20 25.16 -17.02
CA LYS A 123 20.17 24.93 -18.05
C LYS A 123 19.65 23.49 -17.88
N PRO A 124 18.32 23.27 -17.81
CA PRO A 124 17.78 21.92 -17.75
C PRO A 124 18.23 21.11 -18.96
N LYS A 125 18.63 19.86 -18.72
CA LYS A 125 18.93 18.90 -19.77
C LYS A 125 18.07 17.66 -19.53
N VAL A 126 17.25 17.32 -20.52
CA VAL A 126 16.58 16.01 -20.54
C VAL A 126 17.58 15.00 -21.07
N VAL A 127 17.84 13.97 -20.28
CA VAL A 127 18.68 12.84 -20.68
C VAL A 127 17.78 11.61 -20.72
N TRP A 128 17.67 11.02 -21.91
CA TRP A 128 17.02 9.73 -22.08
C TRP A 128 18.05 8.63 -21.92
N SER A 129 17.80 7.73 -20.98
CA SER A 129 18.61 6.55 -20.73
C SER A 129 17.70 5.32 -20.66
N ALA A 130 18.15 4.22 -21.23
CA ALA A 130 17.44 2.96 -21.10
C ALA A 130 17.55 2.45 -19.66
N ASN A 131 16.43 2.11 -19.04
CA ASN A 131 16.44 1.45 -17.75
C ASN A 131 16.64 -0.06 -17.96
N ASN A 132 17.89 -0.47 -18.12
CA ASN A 132 18.26 -1.87 -18.38
C ASN A 132 18.15 -2.79 -17.15
N LYS A 133 17.86 -2.23 -15.97
CA LYS A 133 17.76 -3.00 -14.71
C LYS A 133 16.33 -3.36 -14.35
N THR A 134 15.42 -2.39 -14.44
CA THR A 134 14.03 -2.56 -13.99
C THR A 134 13.02 -2.06 -15.02
N GLY A 135 13.44 -1.72 -16.25
CA GLY A 135 12.54 -1.35 -17.33
C GLY A 135 11.61 -2.51 -17.67
N GLY A 136 10.31 -2.24 -17.77
CA GLY A 136 9.30 -3.26 -18.05
C GLY A 136 8.92 -4.18 -16.87
N TYR A 137 9.59 -4.06 -15.71
CA TYR A 137 9.21 -4.77 -14.47
C TYR A 137 8.21 -3.95 -13.65
N VAL A 138 7.42 -4.63 -12.81
CA VAL A 138 6.57 -3.94 -11.83
C VAL A 138 7.45 -3.28 -10.77
N SER A 139 7.12 -2.04 -10.41
CA SER A 139 7.88 -1.30 -9.41
C SER A 139 7.76 -1.95 -8.03
N SER A 140 8.88 -2.06 -7.31
CA SER A 140 8.94 -2.69 -5.97
C SER A 140 8.06 -2.03 -4.91
N PHE A 141 7.73 -0.74 -5.06
CA PHE A 141 6.83 0.00 -4.18
C PHE A 141 5.35 -0.21 -4.50
N SER A 142 5.02 -0.86 -5.63
CA SER A 142 3.63 -1.03 -6.05
C SER A 142 2.90 -1.88 -5.02
N SER A 143 1.75 -1.41 -4.54
CA SER A 143 0.92 -2.15 -3.60
C SER A 143 0.45 -3.46 -4.22
N TRP A 144 0.44 -4.51 -3.39
CA TRP A 144 -0.07 -5.82 -3.75
C TRP A 144 -1.53 -5.93 -3.30
N GLY A 145 -2.32 -6.69 -4.07
CA GLY A 145 -3.60 -7.17 -3.61
C GLY A 145 -3.55 -8.61 -3.05
N PRO A 146 -4.70 -9.29 -3.00
CA PRO A 146 -6.02 -8.75 -3.33
C PRO A 146 -6.47 -7.71 -2.30
N THR A 147 -7.59 -7.07 -2.54
CA THR A 147 -8.27 -6.32 -1.47
C THR A 147 -8.72 -7.27 -0.35
N LEU A 148 -9.05 -6.74 0.84
CA LEU A 148 -9.52 -7.57 1.96
C LEU A 148 -10.93 -8.17 1.75
N ASP A 149 -11.67 -7.66 0.77
CA ASP A 149 -12.91 -8.27 0.26
C ASP A 149 -12.65 -9.21 -0.94
N LEU A 150 -11.39 -9.62 -1.15
CA LEU A 150 -10.95 -10.60 -2.15
C LEU A 150 -11.25 -10.25 -3.61
N ARG A 151 -11.32 -8.96 -3.93
CA ARG A 151 -11.31 -8.51 -5.32
C ARG A 151 -9.87 -8.50 -5.86
N PRO A 152 -9.64 -8.98 -7.09
CA PRO A 152 -8.37 -8.81 -7.79
C PRO A 152 -7.94 -7.34 -7.81
N ALA A 153 -6.76 -7.07 -7.25
CA ALA A 153 -6.13 -5.76 -7.24
C ALA A 153 -4.60 -5.91 -7.30
N PRO A 154 -3.87 -4.96 -7.92
CA PRO A 154 -4.41 -3.96 -8.85
C PRO A 154 -5.09 -4.64 -10.05
N VAL A 155 -5.96 -3.93 -10.78
CA VAL A 155 -6.65 -4.52 -11.95
C VAL A 155 -5.70 -4.65 -13.13
N PHE A 156 -4.85 -3.65 -13.34
CA PHE A 156 -3.76 -3.59 -14.33
C PHE A 156 -2.81 -2.45 -13.93
N GLY A 157 -1.69 -2.31 -14.64
CA GLY A 157 -0.67 -1.30 -14.42
C GLY A 157 -0.38 -0.43 -15.65
N GLY A 158 0.21 0.73 -15.40
CA GLY A 158 0.76 1.63 -16.41
C GLY A 158 2.18 2.07 -16.02
N PRO A 159 2.91 2.75 -16.92
CA PRO A 159 4.22 3.32 -16.60
C PRO A 159 4.12 4.32 -15.45
N GLY A 160 4.84 4.04 -14.36
CA GLY A 160 4.76 4.85 -13.13
C GLY A 160 6.10 5.18 -12.49
N ARG A 161 7.24 4.81 -13.08
CA ARG A 161 8.56 5.07 -12.52
C ARG A 161 9.38 5.87 -13.53
N SER A 162 10.09 6.88 -13.03
CA SER A 162 10.91 7.77 -13.87
C SER A 162 10.10 8.54 -14.91
N ILE A 163 8.93 9.06 -14.51
CA ILE A 163 8.05 9.85 -15.37
C ILE A 163 8.44 11.32 -15.26
N LEU A 164 8.94 11.89 -16.35
CA LEU A 164 9.13 13.34 -16.50
C LEU A 164 7.78 14.00 -16.77
N SER A 165 7.39 14.94 -15.92
CA SER A 165 6.15 15.70 -16.09
C SER A 165 6.30 17.13 -15.57
N THR A 166 5.23 17.91 -15.70
CA THR A 166 5.13 19.26 -15.14
C THR A 166 5.28 19.24 -13.62
N TYR A 167 5.92 20.29 -13.08
CA TYR A 167 6.16 20.46 -11.66
C TYR A 167 6.12 21.93 -11.27
N LEU A 168 6.06 22.21 -9.96
CA LEU A 168 6.00 23.58 -9.45
C LEU A 168 7.20 24.40 -9.93
N HIS A 169 6.95 25.61 -10.42
CA HIS A 169 7.95 26.48 -11.01
C HIS A 169 8.67 27.40 -10.00
N ASN A 170 8.28 27.43 -8.71
CA ASN A 170 8.76 28.34 -7.64
C ASN A 170 10.31 28.52 -7.55
N GLY A 171 10.91 29.25 -8.50
CA GLY A 171 12.36 29.30 -8.73
C GLY A 171 13.00 28.04 -9.33
N GLY A 172 12.18 27.03 -9.68
CA GLY A 172 12.62 25.74 -10.25
C GLY A 172 12.34 25.60 -11.75
N GLN A 173 12.69 24.45 -12.33
CA GLN A 173 12.65 24.25 -13.78
C GLN A 173 11.24 24.03 -14.36
N GLY A 174 10.18 23.98 -13.52
CA GLY A 174 8.79 23.73 -13.96
C GLY A 174 8.50 22.30 -14.40
N VAL A 175 9.48 21.40 -14.27
CA VAL A 175 9.39 19.97 -14.58
C VAL A 175 10.15 19.15 -13.54
N ALA A 176 9.74 17.91 -13.34
CA ALA A 176 10.43 16.96 -12.46
C ALA A 176 10.23 15.51 -12.94
N THR A 177 11.18 14.64 -12.59
CA THR A 177 11.06 13.20 -12.80
C THR A 177 10.68 12.53 -11.48
N LEU A 178 9.48 11.97 -11.42
CA LEU A 178 8.95 11.30 -10.24
C LEU A 178 8.61 9.83 -10.52
N GLY A 179 8.37 9.07 -9.46
CA GLY A 179 7.94 7.69 -9.54
C GLY A 179 6.95 7.35 -8.44
N GLY A 180 5.90 6.62 -8.81
CA GLY A 180 4.81 6.20 -7.93
C GLY A 180 3.66 5.64 -8.75
N THR A 181 2.78 4.88 -8.10
CA THR A 181 1.48 4.53 -8.69
C THR A 181 0.65 5.78 -8.98
N SER A 182 0.89 6.89 -8.25
CA SER A 182 0.37 8.23 -8.55
C SER A 182 0.76 8.78 -9.92
N MET A 183 1.87 8.29 -10.53
CA MET A 183 2.27 8.66 -11.90
C MET A 183 1.71 7.68 -12.94
N ALA A 184 1.51 6.40 -12.57
CA ALA A 184 0.83 5.43 -13.42
C ALA A 184 -0.66 5.75 -13.59
N ALA A 185 -1.33 6.22 -12.53
CA ALA A 185 -2.75 6.54 -12.53
C ALA A 185 -3.17 7.56 -13.61
N PRO A 186 -2.52 8.75 -13.76
CA PRO A 186 -2.88 9.68 -14.82
C PRO A 186 -2.56 9.16 -16.23
N PHE A 187 -1.53 8.33 -16.41
CA PHE A 187 -1.27 7.66 -17.69
C PHE A 187 -2.43 6.74 -18.09
N VAL A 188 -2.89 5.92 -17.15
CA VAL A 188 -4.04 5.04 -17.33
C VAL A 188 -5.32 5.85 -17.55
N ALA A 189 -5.52 6.95 -16.82
CA ALA A 189 -6.68 7.83 -17.01
C ALA A 189 -6.72 8.44 -18.41
N ALA A 190 -5.56 8.88 -18.93
CA ALA A 190 -5.45 9.36 -20.31
C ALA A 190 -5.72 8.24 -21.33
N SER A 191 -5.23 7.02 -21.07
CA SER A 191 -5.51 5.85 -21.91
C SER A 191 -7.00 5.54 -21.95
N ALA A 192 -7.66 5.57 -20.80
CA ALA A 192 -9.11 5.39 -20.68
C ALA A 192 -9.89 6.48 -21.43
N ALA A 193 -9.46 7.74 -21.37
CA ALA A 193 -10.09 8.84 -22.11
C ALA A 193 -9.97 8.67 -23.64
N LEU A 194 -8.81 8.25 -24.14
CA LEU A 194 -8.61 7.96 -25.56
C LEU A 194 -9.44 6.75 -26.02
N LEU A 195 -9.56 5.73 -25.16
CA LEU A 195 -10.40 4.58 -25.45
C LEU A 195 -11.88 4.96 -25.50
N LEU A 196 -12.35 5.77 -24.56
CA LEU A 196 -13.69 6.35 -24.62
C LEU A 196 -13.91 7.11 -25.93
N GLN A 197 -12.95 7.94 -26.36
CA GLN A 197 -13.03 8.66 -27.63
C GLN A 197 -13.15 7.72 -28.83
N ALA A 198 -12.33 6.66 -28.88
CA ALA A 198 -12.35 5.68 -29.96
C ALA A 198 -13.72 4.95 -30.08
N PHE A 199 -14.45 4.82 -28.97
CA PHE A 199 -15.77 4.21 -28.91
C PHE A 199 -16.92 5.23 -28.78
N ASN A 200 -16.72 6.46 -29.25
CA ASN A 200 -17.75 7.52 -29.27
C ASN A 200 -18.41 7.77 -27.89
N HIS A 201 -17.65 7.61 -26.81
CA HIS A 201 -18.08 7.79 -25.42
C HIS A 201 -19.23 6.86 -24.99
N THR A 202 -19.38 5.69 -25.63
CA THR A 202 -20.48 4.74 -25.35
C THR A 202 -20.14 3.65 -24.33
N LEU A 203 -18.86 3.50 -23.97
CA LEU A 203 -18.43 2.48 -23.03
C LEU A 203 -18.84 2.83 -21.60
N ASP A 204 -19.49 1.89 -20.92
CA ASP A 204 -19.68 1.97 -19.47
C ASP A 204 -18.34 1.71 -18.75
N PRO A 205 -18.20 2.13 -17.46
CA PRO A 205 -16.95 1.98 -16.72
C PRO A 205 -16.43 0.54 -16.62
N GLN A 206 -17.31 -0.47 -16.54
CA GLN A 206 -16.91 -1.87 -16.41
C GLN A 206 -16.38 -2.41 -17.74
N THR A 207 -17.06 -2.12 -18.86
CA THR A 207 -16.57 -2.50 -20.19
C THR A 207 -15.23 -1.82 -20.49
N LEU A 208 -15.09 -0.52 -20.18
CA LEU A 208 -13.85 0.23 -20.31
C LEU A 208 -12.70 -0.41 -19.53
N GLN A 209 -12.93 -0.73 -18.25
CA GLN A 209 -11.93 -1.42 -17.42
C GLN A 209 -11.61 -2.81 -17.97
N THR A 210 -12.60 -3.53 -18.50
CA THR A 210 -12.42 -4.88 -19.03
C THR A 210 -11.59 -4.88 -20.31
N LEU A 211 -11.83 -3.95 -21.24
CA LEU A 211 -11.00 -3.81 -22.45
C LEU A 211 -9.52 -3.54 -22.11
N LEU A 212 -9.27 -2.63 -21.16
CA LEU A 212 -7.91 -2.31 -20.71
C LEU A 212 -7.24 -3.48 -19.99
N ALA A 213 -8.00 -4.25 -19.19
CA ALA A 213 -7.50 -5.41 -18.46
C ALA A 213 -7.23 -6.58 -19.41
N SER A 214 -8.19 -6.92 -20.26
CA SER A 214 -8.16 -8.15 -21.06
C SER A 214 -7.05 -8.15 -22.10
N THR A 215 -6.72 -6.97 -22.64
CA THR A 215 -5.67 -6.77 -23.65
C THR A 215 -4.31 -6.42 -23.04
N ALA A 216 -4.20 -6.29 -21.72
CA ALA A 216 -2.94 -5.96 -21.07
C ALA A 216 -1.92 -7.10 -21.22
N ILE A 217 -0.66 -6.73 -21.44
CA ILE A 217 0.44 -7.68 -21.62
C ILE A 217 1.17 -7.93 -20.30
N HIS A 218 1.76 -9.12 -20.18
CA HIS A 218 2.55 -9.44 -18.99
C HIS A 218 3.78 -8.54 -18.91
N SER A 219 4.00 -7.96 -17.73
CA SER A 219 5.24 -7.26 -17.45
C SER A 219 6.41 -8.24 -17.44
N ILE A 220 7.62 -7.74 -17.71
CA ILE A 220 8.84 -8.54 -17.72
C ILE A 220 9.05 -9.17 -16.33
N GLY A 221 9.58 -10.39 -16.32
CA GLY A 221 9.82 -11.17 -15.10
C GLY A 221 8.61 -11.96 -14.61
N ASN A 222 7.50 -11.96 -15.36
CA ASN A 222 6.27 -12.68 -15.03
C ASN A 222 5.84 -12.45 -13.56
N PRO A 223 5.62 -11.17 -13.16
CA PRO A 223 5.27 -10.85 -11.78
C PRO A 223 3.98 -11.55 -11.37
N HIS A 224 3.84 -11.73 -10.06
CA HIS A 224 2.63 -12.31 -9.50
C HIS A 224 1.38 -11.51 -9.93
N PRO A 225 0.25 -12.14 -10.30
CA PRO A 225 -0.98 -11.43 -10.69
C PRO A 225 -1.47 -10.45 -9.61
N LEU A 226 -1.23 -10.74 -8.33
CA LEU A 226 -1.55 -9.82 -7.23
C LEU A 226 -0.67 -8.57 -7.16
N GLN A 227 0.44 -8.55 -7.90
CA GLN A 227 1.33 -7.40 -8.01
C GLN A 227 1.04 -6.60 -9.29
N ALA A 228 0.78 -7.28 -10.41
CA ALA A 228 0.65 -6.67 -11.72
C ALA A 228 -0.79 -6.51 -12.21
N GLY A 229 -1.75 -7.18 -11.57
CA GLY A 229 -3.09 -7.37 -12.10
C GLY A 229 -3.05 -8.12 -13.44
N ALA A 230 -3.82 -7.62 -14.40
CA ALA A 230 -3.77 -8.04 -15.78
C ALA A 230 -2.49 -7.55 -16.52
N GLY A 231 -1.59 -6.81 -15.88
CA GLY A 231 -0.32 -6.41 -16.48
C GLY A 231 -0.36 -5.01 -17.10
N LEU A 232 0.49 -4.74 -18.07
CA LEU A 232 0.71 -3.42 -18.64
C LEU A 232 -0.34 -3.11 -19.73
N VAL A 233 -1.12 -2.05 -19.52
CA VAL A 233 -2.17 -1.62 -20.46
C VAL A 233 -1.64 -1.43 -21.89
N GLN A 234 -2.36 -1.97 -22.88
CA GLN A 234 -2.10 -1.79 -24.31
C GLN A 234 -3.27 -1.09 -24.97
N LEU A 235 -3.18 0.25 -25.11
CA LEU A 235 -4.29 1.04 -25.62
C LEU A 235 -4.66 0.70 -27.07
N TRP A 236 -3.67 0.42 -27.91
CA TRP A 236 -3.90 0.04 -29.31
C TRP A 236 -4.71 -1.25 -29.40
N ASP A 237 -4.30 -2.28 -28.65
CA ASP A 237 -4.97 -3.58 -28.63
C ASP A 237 -6.38 -3.45 -28.03
N ALA A 238 -6.54 -2.67 -26.95
CA ALA A 238 -7.85 -2.37 -26.36
C ALA A 238 -8.81 -1.67 -27.34
N ALA A 239 -8.28 -0.85 -28.25
CA ALA A 239 -9.08 -0.13 -29.26
C ALA A 239 -9.46 -0.99 -30.47
N HIS A 240 -8.70 -2.05 -30.76
CA HIS A 240 -8.86 -2.88 -31.97
C HIS A 240 -9.32 -4.31 -31.68
N THR A 241 -9.37 -4.73 -30.42
CA THR A 241 -9.91 -6.03 -30.02
C THR A 241 -11.36 -6.17 -30.48
N LYS A 242 -11.72 -7.37 -30.90
CA LYS A 242 -13.09 -7.71 -31.32
C LYS A 242 -13.83 -8.49 -30.25
N GLY A 243 -13.09 -9.16 -29.37
CA GLY A 243 -13.61 -9.84 -28.19
C GLY A 243 -13.73 -8.89 -27.01
N VAL A 244 -14.92 -8.83 -26.41
CA VAL A 244 -15.22 -8.08 -25.19
C VAL A 244 -15.74 -9.03 -24.12
N LEU A 245 -14.98 -9.15 -23.03
CA LEU A 245 -15.38 -9.97 -21.88
C LEU A 245 -16.32 -9.18 -20.96
N SER A 246 -17.16 -9.87 -20.19
CA SER A 246 -18.08 -9.25 -19.24
C SER A 246 -17.43 -8.78 -17.94
N ALA A 247 -16.22 -9.24 -17.62
CA ALA A 247 -15.51 -8.87 -16.40
C ALA A 247 -13.99 -8.80 -16.61
N PRO A 248 -13.29 -7.88 -15.90
CA PRO A 248 -11.85 -7.70 -16.02
C PRO A 248 -11.04 -8.76 -15.27
N SER A 249 -11.68 -9.54 -14.39
CA SER A 249 -11.04 -10.50 -13.50
C SER A 249 -12.06 -11.45 -12.88
N ILE A 250 -11.59 -12.56 -12.30
CA ILE A 250 -12.42 -13.54 -11.57
C ILE A 250 -12.04 -13.55 -10.09
N ALA A 251 -13.03 -13.46 -9.20
CA ALA A 251 -12.85 -13.68 -7.76
C ALA A 251 -13.50 -15.01 -7.36
N PHE A 252 -12.69 -15.98 -6.96
CA PHE A 252 -13.14 -17.27 -6.41
C PHE A 252 -13.47 -17.21 -4.92
N ASN A 253 -13.23 -16.05 -4.29
CA ASN A 253 -13.54 -15.76 -2.88
C ASN A 253 -12.75 -16.64 -1.89
N ASP A 254 -13.19 -16.69 -0.63
CA ASP A 254 -12.56 -17.42 0.47
C ASP A 254 -13.14 -18.82 0.68
N SER A 255 -12.56 -19.61 1.59
CA SER A 255 -13.01 -20.97 1.88
C SER A 255 -14.46 -21.06 2.37
N ASP A 256 -14.96 -19.99 2.99
CA ASP A 256 -16.30 -19.96 3.58
C ASP A 256 -17.37 -19.66 2.51
N HIS A 257 -16.99 -18.99 1.41
CA HIS A 257 -17.87 -18.57 0.32
C HIS A 257 -17.32 -18.92 -1.07
N HIS A 258 -16.60 -20.04 -1.18
CA HIS A 258 -15.89 -20.43 -2.39
C HIS A 258 -16.81 -20.48 -3.60
N VAL A 259 -16.43 -19.77 -4.66
CA VAL A 259 -17.13 -19.78 -5.95
C VAL A 259 -16.49 -20.88 -6.80
N ALA A 260 -17.15 -22.04 -6.87
CA ALA A 260 -16.62 -23.18 -7.61
C ALA A 260 -16.64 -23.00 -9.14
N GLU A 261 -17.63 -22.24 -9.65
CA GLU A 261 -17.78 -21.94 -11.08
C GLU A 261 -17.97 -20.43 -11.29
N ALA A 262 -17.08 -19.83 -12.09
CA ALA A 262 -17.22 -18.47 -12.57
C ALA A 262 -17.71 -18.47 -14.02
N ARG A 263 -18.67 -17.58 -14.33
CA ARG A 263 -19.27 -17.42 -15.65
C ARG A 263 -18.88 -16.08 -16.23
N LEU A 264 -18.25 -16.10 -17.41
CA LEU A 264 -17.89 -14.91 -18.17
C LEU A 264 -18.62 -14.95 -19.51
N THR A 265 -19.14 -13.81 -19.96
CA THR A 265 -19.68 -13.67 -21.31
C THR A 265 -18.58 -13.09 -22.19
N LEU A 266 -18.37 -13.67 -23.37
CA LEU A 266 -17.52 -13.15 -24.42
C LEU A 266 -18.39 -12.71 -25.59
N ARG A 267 -18.39 -11.40 -25.85
CA ARG A 267 -19.04 -10.78 -27.00
C ARG A 267 -18.05 -10.62 -28.14
N ASN A 268 -18.44 -11.02 -29.35
CA ASN A 268 -17.69 -10.77 -30.57
C ASN A 268 -18.31 -9.59 -31.31
N THR A 269 -17.56 -8.50 -31.45
CA THR A 269 -18.00 -7.29 -32.16
C THR A 269 -17.66 -7.31 -33.65
N ASP A 270 -16.99 -8.35 -34.14
CA ASP A 270 -16.67 -8.50 -35.57
C ASP A 270 -17.89 -8.98 -36.37
N ALA A 271 -17.85 -8.73 -37.68
CA ALA A 271 -18.85 -9.18 -38.64
C ALA A 271 -18.70 -10.67 -39.03
N ALA A 272 -17.58 -11.30 -38.64
CA ALA A 272 -17.32 -12.72 -38.82
C ALA A 272 -17.35 -13.48 -37.48
N PRO A 273 -17.78 -14.76 -37.44
CA PRO A 273 -17.67 -15.56 -36.23
C PRO A 273 -16.21 -15.82 -35.87
N ALA A 274 -15.93 -16.03 -34.58
CA ALA A 274 -14.59 -16.30 -34.07
C ALA A 274 -14.59 -17.46 -33.08
N VAL A 275 -13.54 -18.27 -33.10
CA VAL A 275 -13.32 -19.36 -32.13
C VAL A 275 -12.18 -18.97 -31.21
N TYR A 276 -12.42 -19.02 -29.91
CA TYR A 276 -11.43 -18.71 -28.88
C TYR A 276 -10.99 -20.00 -28.19
N ARG A 277 -9.69 -20.28 -28.23
CA ARG A 277 -9.08 -21.39 -27.46
C ARG A 277 -8.77 -20.90 -26.05
N LEU A 278 -9.20 -21.68 -25.06
CA LEU A 278 -9.04 -21.38 -23.65
C LEU A 278 -7.82 -22.11 -23.10
N SER A 279 -7.04 -21.41 -22.28
CA SER A 279 -5.96 -22.01 -21.51
C SER A 279 -5.80 -21.27 -20.17
N HIS A 280 -5.00 -21.82 -19.26
CA HIS A 280 -4.71 -21.13 -18.01
C HIS A 280 -3.23 -21.25 -17.65
N THR A 281 -2.76 -20.30 -16.86
CA THR A 281 -1.46 -20.36 -16.20
C THR A 281 -1.65 -20.01 -14.74
N ALA A 282 -1.34 -20.94 -13.85
CA ALA A 282 -1.37 -20.69 -12.42
C ALA A 282 -0.13 -19.88 -11.99
N ALA A 283 -0.32 -19.01 -11.00
CA ALA A 283 0.77 -18.43 -10.25
C ALA A 283 1.00 -19.24 -8.96
N ALA A 284 2.19 -19.10 -8.39
CA ALA A 284 2.48 -19.68 -7.07
C ALA A 284 1.54 -19.10 -6.00
N THR A 285 1.15 -19.91 -5.03
CA THR A 285 0.32 -19.43 -3.92
C THR A 285 1.18 -18.66 -2.94
N ILE A 286 0.62 -17.63 -2.30
CA ILE A 286 1.30 -16.86 -1.25
C ILE A 286 0.61 -17.06 0.10
N TYR A 287 1.37 -17.01 1.19
CA TYR A 287 0.79 -16.78 2.51
C TYR A 287 0.71 -15.27 2.80
N ALA A 288 -0.52 -14.75 2.93
CA ALA A 288 -0.74 -13.33 3.20
C ALA A 288 -0.59 -12.96 4.69
N MET A 289 -0.67 -13.94 5.60
CA MET A 289 -0.44 -13.75 7.03
C MET A 289 0.90 -14.34 7.48
N GLY A 290 1.47 -13.77 8.55
CA GLY A 290 2.70 -14.27 9.17
C GLY A 290 2.56 -15.70 9.70
N PRO A 291 3.68 -16.36 10.08
CA PRO A 291 3.66 -17.72 10.63
C PRO A 291 2.74 -17.92 11.85
N GLY A 292 2.55 -16.88 12.66
CA GLY A 292 1.63 -16.90 13.81
C GLY A 292 0.17 -16.62 13.47
N ALA A 293 -0.17 -16.36 12.20
CA ALA A 293 -1.50 -15.92 11.75
C ALA A 293 -2.04 -14.70 12.53
N ASP A 294 -1.12 -13.87 13.05
CA ASP A 294 -1.37 -12.78 13.99
C ASP A 294 -1.46 -11.41 13.32
N GLY A 295 -0.96 -11.30 12.08
CA GLY A 295 -1.06 -10.12 11.23
C GLY A 295 -0.59 -10.39 9.80
N LEU A 296 -0.78 -9.39 8.93
CA LEU A 296 -0.33 -9.46 7.54
C LEU A 296 1.19 -9.64 7.45
N ALA A 297 1.63 -10.58 6.62
CA ALA A 297 3.04 -10.83 6.37
C ALA A 297 3.77 -9.57 5.87
N SER A 298 5.06 -9.50 6.20
CA SER A 298 5.97 -8.50 5.64
C SER A 298 6.57 -9.02 4.33
N MET A 299 6.98 -8.10 3.44
CA MET A 299 7.68 -8.47 2.22
C MET A 299 9.10 -8.97 2.56
N PRO A 300 9.67 -9.93 1.78
CA PRO A 300 9.01 -10.66 0.71
C PRO A 300 7.99 -11.69 1.23
N LEU A 301 6.89 -11.86 0.51
CA LEU A 301 5.88 -12.86 0.86
C LEU A 301 6.41 -14.27 0.62
N GLN A 302 6.02 -15.21 1.49
CA GLN A 302 6.36 -16.62 1.31
C GLN A 302 5.53 -17.20 0.17
N LEU A 303 6.22 -17.69 -0.85
CA LEU A 303 5.65 -18.47 -1.95
C LEU A 303 5.56 -19.94 -1.54
N VAL A 304 4.48 -20.60 -1.95
CA VAL A 304 4.22 -22.02 -1.67
C VAL A 304 3.80 -22.71 -2.95
N ASP A 305 4.36 -23.90 -3.18
CA ASP A 305 3.96 -24.75 -4.28
C ASP A 305 2.62 -25.42 -3.93
N GLY A 306 1.56 -24.91 -4.53
CA GLY A 306 0.18 -25.30 -4.26
C GLY A 306 -0.77 -24.37 -5.02
N PRO A 307 -0.70 -24.35 -6.37
CA PRO A 307 -1.62 -23.56 -7.18
C PRO A 307 -3.05 -24.10 -7.12
N ALA A 308 -4.04 -23.28 -7.50
CA ALA A 308 -5.38 -23.78 -7.78
C ALA A 308 -5.42 -24.58 -9.09
N SER A 309 -6.30 -25.58 -9.14
CA SER A 309 -6.62 -26.30 -10.36
C SER A 309 -7.76 -25.61 -11.10
N ILE A 310 -7.53 -25.24 -12.36
CA ILE A 310 -8.52 -24.61 -13.23
C ILE A 310 -8.88 -25.55 -14.37
N SER A 311 -10.18 -25.70 -14.62
CA SER A 311 -10.72 -26.43 -15.78
C SER A 311 -11.84 -25.65 -16.44
N PHE A 312 -12.05 -25.89 -17.73
CA PHE A 312 -13.11 -25.26 -18.50
C PHE A 312 -14.22 -26.27 -18.82
N ALA A 313 -15.44 -25.78 -19.06
CA ALA A 313 -16.51 -26.65 -19.58
C ALA A 313 -16.21 -27.15 -21.01
N ALA A 314 -15.44 -26.38 -21.78
CA ALA A 314 -14.90 -26.75 -23.09
C ALA A 314 -13.56 -26.05 -23.31
N ASP A 315 -12.64 -26.67 -24.06
CA ASP A 315 -11.31 -26.10 -24.35
C ASP A 315 -11.35 -24.94 -25.36
N SER A 316 -12.50 -24.74 -26.01
CA SER A 316 -12.73 -23.62 -26.92
C SER A 316 -14.19 -23.19 -26.93
N VAL A 317 -14.43 -21.92 -27.24
CA VAL A 317 -15.76 -21.34 -27.41
C VAL A 317 -15.90 -20.72 -28.79
N SER A 318 -17.00 -21.03 -29.49
CA SER A 318 -17.35 -20.42 -30.78
C SER A 318 -18.32 -19.28 -30.53
N VAL A 319 -17.97 -18.08 -30.95
CA VAL A 319 -18.78 -16.86 -30.77
C VAL A 319 -19.27 -16.38 -32.14
N PRO A 320 -20.59 -16.33 -32.37
CA PRO A 320 -21.15 -15.83 -33.64
C PRO A 320 -20.72 -14.39 -33.94
N ALA A 321 -20.80 -14.00 -35.22
CA ALA A 321 -20.64 -12.60 -35.62
C ALA A 321 -21.65 -11.70 -34.88
N GLY A 322 -21.18 -10.60 -34.28
CA GLY A 322 -22.01 -9.70 -33.47
C GLY A 322 -22.66 -10.33 -32.23
N GLY A 323 -22.36 -11.60 -31.93
CA GLY A 323 -23.03 -12.40 -30.91
C GLY A 323 -22.21 -12.57 -29.65
N GLU A 324 -22.72 -13.40 -28.74
CA GLU A 324 -22.11 -13.69 -27.44
C GLU A 324 -22.06 -15.19 -27.18
N ALA A 325 -21.11 -15.61 -26.36
CA ALA A 325 -21.05 -16.96 -25.81
C ALA A 325 -20.59 -16.94 -24.36
N GLU A 326 -21.03 -17.93 -23.59
CA GLU A 326 -20.63 -18.09 -22.19
C GLU A 326 -19.35 -18.93 -22.07
N ILE A 327 -18.48 -18.53 -21.15
CA ILE A 327 -17.29 -19.25 -20.73
C ILE A 327 -17.46 -19.61 -19.26
N VAL A 328 -17.39 -20.91 -18.96
CA VAL A 328 -17.47 -21.43 -17.60
C VAL A 328 -16.08 -21.87 -17.14
N VAL A 329 -15.57 -21.20 -16.12
CA VAL A 329 -14.27 -21.46 -15.49
C VAL A 329 -14.52 -22.11 -14.13
N ARG A 330 -14.01 -23.33 -13.92
CA ARG A 330 -14.12 -24.04 -12.66
C ARG A 330 -12.82 -23.94 -11.88
N CYS A 331 -12.94 -23.76 -10.57
CA CYS A 331 -11.78 -23.65 -9.68
C CYS A 331 -11.88 -24.64 -8.51
N THR A 332 -10.81 -25.41 -8.35
CA THR A 332 -10.54 -26.20 -7.14
C THR A 332 -9.38 -25.55 -6.38
N PRO A 333 -9.62 -24.99 -5.17
CA PRO A 333 -8.57 -24.41 -4.34
C PRO A 333 -7.48 -25.42 -3.98
N PRO A 334 -6.25 -24.98 -3.71
CA PRO A 334 -5.20 -25.85 -3.21
C PRO A 334 -5.55 -26.45 -1.84
N LEU A 335 -5.13 -27.70 -1.62
CA LEU A 335 -5.32 -28.44 -0.38
C LEU A 335 -4.01 -28.59 0.38
N GLY A 336 -4.09 -28.89 1.67
CA GLY A 336 -2.91 -29.17 2.52
C GLY A 336 -2.11 -27.93 2.93
N LEU A 337 -2.62 -26.72 2.66
CA LEU A 337 -2.02 -25.45 3.08
C LEU A 337 -2.58 -24.97 4.42
N GLU A 338 -1.82 -24.14 5.12
CA GLU A 338 -2.20 -23.56 6.41
C GLU A 338 -3.29 -22.49 6.23
N ALA A 339 -4.57 -22.89 6.33
CA ALA A 339 -5.71 -22.01 6.09
C ALA A 339 -5.71 -20.72 6.92
N ALA A 340 -5.21 -20.77 8.17
CA ALA A 340 -5.10 -19.60 9.05
C ALA A 340 -4.12 -18.54 8.50
N ARG A 341 -3.18 -18.95 7.65
CA ARG A 341 -2.17 -18.06 7.06
C ARG A 341 -2.61 -17.38 5.76
N TRP A 342 -3.88 -17.58 5.37
CA TRP A 342 -4.48 -17.10 4.12
C TRP A 342 -3.64 -17.48 2.89
N PRO A 343 -3.69 -18.75 2.47
CA PRO A 343 -3.11 -19.17 1.20
C PRO A 343 -3.88 -18.53 0.04
N ILE A 344 -3.34 -17.43 -0.51
CA ILE A 344 -3.93 -16.74 -1.65
C ILE A 344 -3.39 -17.35 -2.93
N TYR A 345 -4.24 -18.06 -3.65
CA TYR A 345 -3.94 -18.62 -4.96
C TYR A 345 -4.40 -17.65 -6.05
N SER A 346 -3.67 -17.64 -7.17
CA SER A 346 -4.02 -16.79 -8.31
C SER A 346 -3.48 -17.36 -9.61
N GLY A 347 -3.84 -16.73 -10.71
CA GLY A 347 -3.38 -17.10 -12.03
C GLY A 347 -4.15 -16.32 -13.08
N ARG A 348 -4.13 -16.84 -14.31
CA ARG A 348 -4.75 -16.17 -15.46
C ARG A 348 -5.38 -17.19 -16.38
N VAL A 349 -6.58 -16.89 -16.87
CA VAL A 349 -7.20 -17.54 -18.03
C VAL A 349 -6.80 -16.78 -19.27
N GLN A 350 -6.41 -17.46 -20.33
CA GLN A 350 -6.02 -16.89 -21.62
C GLN A 350 -6.98 -17.35 -22.71
N LEU A 351 -7.34 -16.44 -23.60
CA LEU A 351 -8.24 -16.68 -24.71
C LEU A 351 -7.57 -16.23 -26.00
N ASN A 352 -7.26 -17.18 -26.89
CA ASN A 352 -6.66 -16.91 -28.18
C ASN A 352 -7.70 -17.08 -29.27
N GLY A 353 -8.13 -15.97 -29.88
CA GLY A 353 -9.16 -15.90 -30.90
C GLY A 353 -8.63 -16.17 -32.31
N SER A 354 -9.42 -16.87 -33.13
CA SER A 354 -9.13 -17.07 -34.56
C SER A 354 -9.15 -15.77 -35.38
N ASN A 355 -9.64 -14.67 -34.80
CA ASN A 355 -9.70 -13.33 -35.36
C ASN A 355 -8.47 -12.46 -35.03
N GLY A 356 -7.48 -13.03 -34.32
CA GLY A 356 -6.24 -12.36 -33.91
C GLY A 356 -6.24 -11.83 -32.47
N ASP A 357 -7.39 -11.88 -31.77
CA ASP A 357 -7.47 -11.41 -30.38
C ASP A 357 -6.66 -12.31 -29.44
N VAL A 358 -5.91 -11.67 -28.52
CA VAL A 358 -5.22 -12.33 -27.42
C VAL A 358 -5.68 -11.67 -26.13
N LEU A 359 -6.56 -12.35 -25.39
CA LEU A 359 -7.19 -11.82 -24.18
C LEU A 359 -6.74 -12.61 -22.95
N SER A 360 -6.71 -11.95 -21.79
CA SER A 360 -6.43 -12.61 -20.53
C SER A 360 -7.30 -12.10 -19.38
N VAL A 361 -7.61 -12.98 -18.44
CA VAL A 361 -8.42 -12.67 -17.26
C VAL A 361 -7.69 -13.18 -16.02
N PRO A 362 -7.15 -12.31 -15.16
CA PRO A 362 -6.58 -12.75 -13.89
C PRO A 362 -7.66 -13.26 -12.94
N TYR A 363 -7.30 -14.23 -12.10
CA TYR A 363 -8.15 -14.72 -11.04
C TYR A 363 -7.45 -14.73 -9.69
N VAL A 364 -8.23 -14.67 -8.62
CA VAL A 364 -7.74 -14.83 -7.23
C VAL A 364 -8.74 -15.62 -6.39
N GLY A 365 -8.24 -16.35 -5.41
CA GLY A 365 -9.04 -16.81 -4.27
C GLY A 365 -8.18 -17.06 -3.04
N ASN A 366 -8.82 -17.30 -1.90
CA ASN A 366 -8.17 -17.61 -0.63
C ASN A 366 -8.60 -19.01 -0.18
N ALA A 367 -7.64 -19.91 0.02
CA ALA A 367 -7.91 -21.24 0.58
C ALA A 367 -8.05 -21.24 2.13
N GLY A 368 -8.12 -20.05 2.73
CA GLY A 368 -8.48 -19.81 4.12
C GLY A 368 -9.77 -19.00 4.27
N SER A 369 -10.14 -18.70 5.52
CA SER A 369 -11.32 -17.90 5.86
C SER A 369 -10.91 -16.48 6.24
N MET A 370 -11.47 -15.49 5.54
CA MET A 370 -11.25 -14.08 5.87
C MET A 370 -12.00 -13.71 7.16
N ARG A 371 -13.19 -14.29 7.38
CA ARG A 371 -14.05 -14.00 8.53
C ARG A 371 -13.46 -14.46 9.87
N ARG A 372 -12.69 -15.55 9.86
CA ARG A 372 -12.04 -16.10 11.06
C ARG A 372 -10.82 -15.33 11.54
N ALA A 373 -10.30 -14.39 10.77
CA ALA A 373 -9.12 -13.64 11.16
C ALA A 373 -9.37 -12.75 12.39
N VAL A 374 -8.29 -12.56 13.14
CA VAL A 374 -8.27 -11.72 14.33
C VAL A 374 -7.95 -10.28 13.91
N VAL A 375 -8.94 -9.41 14.04
CA VAL A 375 -8.90 -7.97 13.78
C VAL A 375 -8.50 -7.17 15.02
N LEU A 376 -8.93 -7.56 16.22
CA LEU A 376 -8.65 -6.83 17.46
C LEU A 376 -8.39 -7.78 18.65
N THR A 377 -7.39 -7.43 19.46
CA THR A 377 -7.01 -8.11 20.70
C THR A 377 -6.71 -7.10 21.81
N PRO A 378 -6.71 -7.49 23.10
CA PRO A 378 -6.52 -6.54 24.21
C PRO A 378 -5.23 -5.74 24.17
N ASP A 379 -4.13 -6.34 23.72
CA ASP A 379 -2.81 -5.70 23.55
C ASP A 379 -2.77 -4.58 22.48
N GLN A 380 -3.87 -4.37 21.77
CA GLN A 380 -3.97 -3.37 20.71
C GLN A 380 -4.81 -2.15 21.11
N VAL A 381 -5.36 -2.12 22.33
CA VAL A 381 -6.15 -0.99 22.84
C VAL A 381 -5.40 -0.30 23.97
N PHE A 382 -5.15 0.99 23.80
CA PHE A 382 -4.38 1.82 24.73
C PHE A 382 -5.23 3.02 25.18
N VAL A 383 -5.10 3.37 26.45
CA VAL A 383 -5.70 4.58 27.03
C VAL A 383 -4.57 5.51 27.43
N SER A 384 -4.65 6.78 27.04
CA SER A 384 -3.69 7.83 27.38
C SER A 384 -4.40 8.99 28.10
N PRO A 385 -3.96 9.39 29.31
CA PRO A 385 -2.88 8.79 30.09
C PRO A 385 -3.20 7.33 30.51
N PRO A 386 -2.19 6.49 30.80
CA PRO A 386 -2.42 5.12 31.24
C PRO A 386 -3.37 5.04 32.44
N LEU A 387 -4.38 4.19 32.32
CA LEU A 387 -5.45 4.05 33.31
C LEU A 387 -5.22 2.79 34.16
N SER A 388 -5.29 2.92 35.47
CA SER A 388 -5.39 1.78 36.40
C SER A 388 -6.85 1.50 36.73
N ALA A 389 -7.20 0.24 37.05
CA ALA A 389 -8.56 -0.09 37.43
C ALA A 389 -9.03 0.73 38.65
N GLY A 390 -10.17 1.40 38.52
CA GLY A 390 -10.73 2.28 39.55
C GLY A 390 -10.12 3.68 39.62
N ALA A 391 -9.22 4.04 38.70
CA ALA A 391 -8.67 5.38 38.64
C ALA A 391 -9.77 6.43 38.41
N VAL A 392 -9.57 7.62 38.99
CA VAL A 392 -10.50 8.75 38.85
C VAL A 392 -10.10 9.56 37.62
N VAL A 393 -11.03 9.71 36.68
CA VAL A 393 -10.92 10.53 35.48
C VAL A 393 -11.73 11.80 35.69
N THR A 394 -11.04 12.93 35.86
CA THR A 394 -11.66 14.23 36.10
C THR A 394 -11.74 15.04 34.81
N LEU A 395 -12.96 15.46 34.45
CA LEU A 395 -13.22 16.40 33.34
C LEU A 395 -13.53 17.80 33.87
N PRO A 396 -13.33 18.88 33.09
CA PRO A 396 -13.69 20.24 33.51
C PRO A 396 -15.18 20.38 33.89
N GLY A 397 -15.47 21.20 34.91
CA GLY A 397 -16.83 21.62 35.26
C GLY A 397 -17.43 22.57 34.22
N GLY A 398 -18.75 22.48 33.98
CA GLY A 398 -19.48 23.38 33.06
C GLY A 398 -20.50 22.69 32.14
N SER A 399 -21.58 23.40 31.78
CA SER A 399 -22.58 22.95 30.80
C SER A 399 -22.12 23.30 29.37
N GLY A 400 -21.30 22.44 28.77
CA GLY A 400 -20.84 22.64 27.39
C GLY A 400 -19.86 21.57 26.92
N SER A 401 -19.59 21.51 25.62
CA SER A 401 -18.55 20.67 25.04
C SER A 401 -17.17 21.22 25.46
N SER A 402 -16.49 20.59 26.42
CA SER A 402 -15.08 20.89 26.67
C SER A 402 -14.24 20.32 25.52
N SER A 403 -13.36 21.13 24.92
CA SER A 403 -12.30 20.64 24.02
C SER A 403 -11.22 19.83 24.77
N SER A 404 -11.23 19.89 26.10
CA SER A 404 -10.34 19.16 27.00
C SER A 404 -10.74 17.69 27.07
N ALA A 405 -9.99 16.82 26.40
CA ALA A 405 -10.11 15.38 26.56
C ALA A 405 -9.48 14.95 27.89
N ALA A 406 -10.19 14.20 28.74
CA ALA A 406 -9.59 13.64 29.96
C ALA A 406 -8.76 12.39 29.66
N MET A 407 -9.10 11.67 28.60
CA MET A 407 -8.30 10.57 28.08
C MET A 407 -8.55 10.38 26.59
N VAL A 408 -7.62 9.72 25.91
CA VAL A 408 -7.74 9.28 24.53
C VAL A 408 -7.66 7.75 24.51
N VAL A 409 -8.63 7.12 23.87
CA VAL A 409 -8.59 5.68 23.58
C VAL A 409 -8.09 5.50 22.16
N THR A 410 -7.01 4.73 22.02
CA THR A 410 -6.40 4.43 20.72
C THR A 410 -6.39 2.92 20.52
N ALA A 411 -6.93 2.48 19.38
CA ALA A 411 -6.92 1.09 18.97
C ALA A 411 -6.10 0.91 17.68
N TYR A 412 -5.16 -0.03 17.69
CA TYR A 412 -4.35 -0.46 16.55
C TYR A 412 -4.84 -1.81 16.05
N PRO A 413 -5.93 -1.88 15.28
CA PRO A 413 -6.43 -3.17 14.84
C PRO A 413 -5.38 -3.90 13.99
N ARG A 414 -5.21 -5.21 14.22
CA ARG A 414 -4.26 -6.08 13.51
C ARG A 414 -4.54 -6.12 12.01
N LEU A 415 -5.81 -5.94 11.64
CA LEU A 415 -6.29 -5.85 10.28
C LEU A 415 -7.18 -4.60 10.11
N PRO A 416 -7.19 -3.97 8.92
CA PRO A 416 -8.13 -2.90 8.63
C PRO A 416 -9.59 -3.31 8.93
N THR A 417 -10.37 -2.38 9.48
CA THR A 417 -11.77 -2.58 9.80
C THR A 417 -12.64 -1.45 9.26
N ARG A 418 -13.79 -1.81 8.67
CA ARG A 418 -14.74 -0.83 8.12
C ARG A 418 -15.47 -0.06 9.21
N VAL A 419 -15.63 -0.66 10.39
CA VAL A 419 -16.34 -0.05 11.51
C VAL A 419 -15.65 -0.42 12.81
N MET A 420 -15.21 0.59 13.53
CA MET A 420 -14.70 0.52 14.88
C MET A 420 -15.52 1.45 15.76
N ARG A 421 -16.16 0.87 16.77
CA ARG A 421 -17.13 1.54 17.63
C ARG A 421 -16.55 1.66 19.03
N TYR A 422 -16.78 2.80 19.68
CA TYR A 422 -16.36 3.07 21.05
C TYR A 422 -17.57 3.39 21.90
N ASP A 423 -17.92 2.49 22.81
CA ASP A 423 -19.07 2.62 23.69
C ASP A 423 -18.65 2.83 25.13
N VAL A 424 -19.38 3.66 25.85
CA VAL A 424 -19.28 3.68 27.31
C VAL A 424 -20.21 2.61 27.85
N VAL A 425 -19.68 1.68 28.63
CA VAL A 425 -20.43 0.51 29.13
C VAL A 425 -20.38 0.40 30.65
N VAL A 426 -21.33 -0.34 31.20
CA VAL A 426 -21.24 -0.85 32.56
C VAL A 426 -20.07 -1.85 32.62
N PRO A 427 -19.10 -1.68 33.53
CA PRO A 427 -17.96 -2.59 33.62
C PRO A 427 -18.34 -4.06 33.80
N THR A 428 -17.75 -4.96 33.03
CA THR A 428 -17.94 -6.40 33.25
C THR A 428 -17.13 -6.89 34.46
N GLY A 429 -17.70 -7.76 35.29
CA GLY A 429 -17.02 -8.34 36.47
C GLY A 429 -17.22 -7.60 37.81
N ALA A 430 -17.95 -6.49 37.86
CA ALA A 430 -18.35 -5.88 39.11
C ALA A 430 -19.68 -6.49 39.61
N ASN A 431 -19.70 -7.04 40.83
CA ASN A 431 -20.95 -7.22 41.58
C ASN A 431 -21.67 -5.86 41.57
N GLY A 432 -22.91 -5.83 41.05
CA GLY A 432 -23.62 -4.64 40.61
C GLY A 432 -24.05 -3.67 41.72
N THR A 433 -23.11 -3.15 42.49
CA THR A 433 -23.33 -2.10 43.49
C THR A 433 -22.31 -1.00 43.26
N GLY A 434 -22.63 -0.05 42.36
CA GLY A 434 -21.80 1.14 42.14
C GLY A 434 -21.88 1.80 40.76
N ALA A 435 -22.40 1.13 39.74
CA ALA A 435 -22.65 1.77 38.44
C ALA A 435 -23.89 2.67 38.52
N VAL A 436 -23.70 3.94 38.89
CA VAL A 436 -24.74 4.97 38.78
C VAL A 436 -24.56 5.64 37.42
N GLY A 437 -25.41 5.25 36.46
CA GLY A 437 -25.63 6.02 35.25
C GLY A 437 -27.13 6.30 35.12
N PRO A 438 -27.55 7.32 34.35
CA PRO A 438 -28.95 7.69 34.24
C PRO A 438 -29.76 6.48 33.73
N ASN A 439 -31.00 6.33 34.23
CA ASN A 439 -31.95 5.32 33.78
C ASN A 439 -31.94 5.22 32.24
N GLY A 440 -31.48 4.09 31.71
CA GLY A 440 -31.47 3.80 30.28
C GLY A 440 -30.10 3.39 29.74
N THR A 441 -29.72 2.13 29.95
CA THR A 441 -28.72 1.44 29.12
C THR A 441 -29.42 0.70 27.99
N THR A 442 -28.81 0.64 26.82
CA THR A 442 -29.25 -0.25 25.73
C THR A 442 -28.30 -1.45 25.61
N PRO A 443 -28.76 -2.60 25.11
CA PRO A 443 -27.88 -3.74 24.87
C PRO A 443 -27.03 -3.51 23.61
N TRP A 444 -25.75 -3.90 23.67
CA TRP A 444 -24.85 -3.95 22.53
C TRP A 444 -23.84 -5.10 22.71
N LEU A 445 -23.89 -6.11 21.84
CA LEU A 445 -22.97 -7.28 21.88
C LEU A 445 -22.88 -7.96 23.27
N GLY A 446 -24.00 -7.99 24.00
CA GLY A 446 -24.05 -8.54 25.37
C GLY A 446 -23.66 -7.55 26.48
N TYR A 447 -23.17 -6.35 26.14
CA TYR A 447 -22.85 -5.28 27.08
C TYR A 447 -24.04 -4.34 27.29
N LYS A 448 -24.15 -3.77 28.49
CA LYS A 448 -25.05 -2.65 28.78
C LYS A 448 -24.32 -1.34 28.45
N THR A 449 -24.68 -0.71 27.34
CA THR A 449 -24.07 0.53 26.87
C THR A 449 -24.89 1.76 27.26
N PHE A 450 -24.21 2.85 27.61
CA PHE A 450 -24.76 4.19 27.78
C PHE A 450 -24.79 4.98 26.46
N GLY A 451 -24.28 4.39 25.38
CA GLY A 451 -24.18 4.95 24.04
C GLY A 451 -22.74 5.04 23.55
N GLN A 452 -22.59 5.51 22.31
CA GLN A 452 -21.29 5.73 21.67
C GLN A 452 -20.66 7.04 22.13
N MET A 453 -19.33 7.06 22.20
CA MET A 453 -18.55 8.28 22.39
C MET A 453 -18.69 9.22 21.18
N MET A 454 -18.58 10.54 21.41
CA MET A 454 -18.56 11.52 20.31
C MET A 454 -17.44 11.21 19.30
N GLY A 455 -17.79 11.09 18.01
CA GLY A 455 -16.85 10.74 16.94
C GLY A 455 -16.77 9.23 16.63
N SER A 456 -17.52 8.39 17.35
CA SER A 456 -17.77 7.00 17.00
C SER A 456 -19.04 6.87 16.13
N PRO A 457 -19.10 5.90 15.19
CA PRO A 457 -18.04 4.95 14.83
C PRO A 457 -16.99 5.55 13.87
N GLN A 458 -15.82 4.92 13.81
CA GLN A 458 -14.72 5.26 12.90
C GLN A 458 -14.44 4.10 11.93
N ALA A 459 -13.73 4.37 10.83
CA ALA A 459 -13.18 3.35 9.95
C ALA A 459 -11.64 3.42 9.95
N VAL A 460 -10.98 2.27 9.89
CA VAL A 460 -9.51 2.16 9.84
C VAL A 460 -9.12 1.30 8.65
N PHE A 461 -8.77 1.95 7.54
CA PHE A 461 -8.55 1.27 6.26
C PHE A 461 -7.09 0.94 5.94
N ALA A 462 -6.14 1.61 6.60
CA ALA A 462 -4.72 1.45 6.31
C ALA A 462 -4.05 0.41 7.22
N LYS A 463 -3.15 -0.40 6.64
CA LYS A 463 -2.30 -1.34 7.39
C LYS A 463 -1.48 -0.56 8.43
N GLY A 464 -1.58 -0.97 9.70
CA GLY A 464 -0.85 -0.33 10.81
C GLY A 464 -1.38 1.04 11.23
N ALA A 465 -2.50 1.50 10.67
CA ALA A 465 -3.14 2.72 11.14
C ALA A 465 -3.90 2.47 12.46
N ALA A 466 -4.01 3.52 13.26
CA ALA A 466 -4.80 3.53 14.49
C ALA A 466 -6.13 4.26 14.26
N GLY A 467 -7.15 3.89 15.04
CA GLY A 467 -8.24 4.81 15.32
C GLY A 467 -8.06 5.35 16.74
N SER A 468 -8.16 6.67 16.88
CA SER A 468 -8.08 7.35 18.18
C SER A 468 -9.34 8.17 18.39
N ILE A 469 -9.86 8.13 19.61
CA ILE A 469 -11.04 8.89 20.01
C ILE A 469 -10.81 9.52 21.38
N SER A 470 -11.15 10.80 21.51
CA SER A 470 -11.05 11.54 22.75
C SER A 470 -12.30 11.34 23.60
N PHE A 471 -12.12 11.06 24.88
CA PHE A 471 -13.20 11.03 25.87
C PHE A 471 -13.33 12.38 26.57
N THR A 472 -14.45 13.05 26.31
CA THR A 472 -14.79 14.37 26.88
C THR A 472 -16.03 14.32 27.78
N GLY A 473 -16.56 13.12 28.06
CA GLY A 473 -17.84 12.93 28.76
C GLY A 473 -19.08 13.29 27.92
N LEU A 474 -18.91 13.82 26.71
CA LEU A 474 -20.01 14.02 25.75
C LEU A 474 -20.22 12.75 24.92
N MET A 475 -21.47 12.29 24.85
CA MET A 475 -21.88 11.12 24.07
C MET A 475 -22.37 11.55 22.68
N ALA A 476 -22.30 10.65 21.69
CA ALA A 476 -22.72 10.90 20.30
C ALA A 476 -24.13 11.49 20.15
N GLY A 477 -25.05 11.17 21.08
CA GLY A 477 -26.40 11.73 21.13
C GLY A 477 -26.50 13.14 21.74
N GLY A 478 -25.37 13.84 21.96
CA GLY A 478 -25.32 15.18 22.56
C GLY A 478 -25.52 15.23 24.08
N ARG A 479 -25.80 14.09 24.72
CA ARG A 479 -25.95 13.98 26.17
C ARG A 479 -24.59 13.92 26.85
N ARG A 480 -24.44 14.67 27.95
CA ARG A 480 -23.29 14.57 28.86
C ARG A 480 -23.48 13.40 29.82
N LEU A 481 -22.45 12.57 29.99
CA LEU A 481 -22.46 11.43 30.90
C LEU A 481 -22.44 11.91 32.35
N GLN A 482 -23.15 11.24 33.25
CA GLN A 482 -23.13 11.58 34.68
C GLN A 482 -21.86 11.03 35.34
N GLU A 483 -21.47 11.58 36.49
CA GLU A 483 -20.43 10.98 37.33
C GLU A 483 -20.80 9.54 37.70
N GLY A 484 -19.81 8.66 37.79
CA GLY A 484 -20.01 7.26 38.11
C GLY A 484 -18.94 6.36 37.53
N ARG A 485 -19.15 5.05 37.66
CA ARG A 485 -18.18 4.03 37.27
C ARG A 485 -18.47 3.46 35.88
N TYR A 486 -17.47 3.49 35.01
CA TYR A 486 -17.62 3.11 33.59
C TYR A 486 -16.40 2.33 33.08
N SER A 487 -16.60 1.60 31.98
CA SER A 487 -15.52 1.11 31.11
C SER A 487 -15.78 1.61 29.68
N ILE A 488 -14.76 1.56 28.83
CA ILE A 488 -14.92 1.79 27.39
C ILE A 488 -14.82 0.45 26.67
N LEU A 489 -15.83 0.13 25.87
CA LEU A 489 -15.85 -1.03 24.99
C LEU A 489 -15.44 -0.59 23.58
N VAL A 490 -14.30 -1.09 23.12
CA VAL A 490 -13.88 -0.98 21.72
C VAL A 490 -14.42 -2.20 20.98
N SER A 491 -15.24 -1.99 19.96
CA SER A 491 -15.79 -3.05 19.09
C SER A 491 -15.28 -2.86 17.66
N ALA A 492 -14.47 -3.79 17.16
CA ALA A 492 -14.01 -3.79 15.77
C ALA A 492 -14.80 -4.81 14.95
N LEU A 493 -15.28 -4.40 13.79
CA LEU A 493 -16.00 -5.28 12.87
C LEU A 493 -15.01 -6.26 12.21
N ARG A 494 -15.37 -7.55 12.19
CA ARG A 494 -14.63 -8.59 11.47
C ARG A 494 -14.71 -8.36 9.95
N LEU A 495 -13.75 -8.93 9.22
CA LEU A 495 -13.87 -8.99 7.76
C LEU A 495 -15.15 -9.75 7.38
N PHE A 496 -15.89 -9.20 6.41
CA PHE A 496 -17.24 -9.67 6.01
C PHE A 496 -18.33 -9.62 7.09
N GLY A 497 -18.07 -9.05 8.27
CA GLY A 497 -19.09 -8.85 9.31
C GLY A 497 -20.15 -7.81 8.90
N ARG A 498 -21.37 -7.94 9.44
CA ARG A 498 -22.47 -7.02 9.16
C ARG A 498 -22.56 -5.94 10.24
N PRO A 499 -22.37 -4.65 9.90
CA PRO A 499 -22.29 -3.60 10.91
C PRO A 499 -23.66 -3.20 11.50
N ASP A 500 -24.76 -3.55 10.83
CA ASP A 500 -26.15 -3.25 11.19
C ASP A 500 -26.71 -4.20 12.27
N ARG A 501 -25.97 -5.25 12.62
CA ARG A 501 -26.41 -6.27 13.58
C ARG A 501 -25.49 -6.32 14.78
N ALA A 502 -26.08 -6.35 15.96
CA ALA A 502 -25.37 -6.64 17.22
C ALA A 502 -25.15 -8.16 17.37
N ASP A 503 -24.56 -8.79 16.36
CA ASP A 503 -24.21 -10.21 16.36
C ASP A 503 -22.77 -10.38 16.86
N VAL A 504 -22.57 -11.05 17.99
CA VAL A 504 -21.24 -11.31 18.57
C VAL A 504 -20.30 -12.04 17.60
N GLY A 505 -20.83 -12.77 16.62
CA GLY A 505 -20.04 -13.44 15.59
C GLY A 505 -19.41 -12.50 14.55
N ASP A 506 -19.91 -11.27 14.43
CA ASP A 506 -19.44 -10.28 13.43
C ASP A 506 -18.46 -9.25 14.00
N TRP A 507 -18.25 -9.27 15.32
CA TRP A 507 -17.45 -8.27 16.03
C TRP A 507 -16.36 -8.92 16.88
N GLN A 508 -15.31 -8.15 17.16
CA GLN A 508 -14.35 -8.43 18.22
C GLN A 508 -14.31 -7.26 19.16
N THR A 509 -14.40 -7.55 20.46
CA THR A 509 -14.54 -6.54 21.49
C THR A 509 -13.37 -6.60 22.46
N VAL A 510 -12.95 -5.42 22.91
CA VAL A 510 -11.99 -5.24 24.00
C VAL A 510 -12.57 -4.20 24.93
N GLU A 511 -12.74 -4.57 26.20
CA GLU A 511 -13.16 -3.64 27.26
C GLU A 511 -11.90 -3.10 27.97
N THR A 512 -11.83 -1.79 28.17
CA THR A 512 -10.79 -1.18 29.00
C THR A 512 -10.98 -1.54 30.48
N VAL A 513 -9.95 -1.32 31.29
CA VAL A 513 -10.14 -1.33 32.76
C VAL A 513 -11.18 -0.28 33.17
N PRO A 514 -11.95 -0.52 34.25
CA PRO A 514 -12.95 0.42 34.72
C PRO A 514 -12.33 1.68 35.33
N PHE A 515 -13.03 2.81 35.27
CA PHE A 515 -12.67 4.08 35.89
C PHE A 515 -13.87 4.77 36.54
N GLU A 516 -13.59 5.71 37.43
CA GLU A 516 -14.57 6.60 38.05
C GLU A 516 -14.55 7.97 37.37
N LEU A 517 -15.66 8.39 36.80
CA LEU A 517 -15.80 9.71 36.18
C LEU A 517 -16.21 10.75 37.23
N ARG A 518 -15.49 11.87 37.27
CA ARG A 518 -15.81 13.06 38.07
C ARG A 518 -15.74 14.32 37.23
N TYR A 519 -16.49 15.34 37.61
CA TYR A 519 -16.37 16.68 37.07
C TYR A 519 -15.70 17.61 38.08
N GLY A 520 -14.76 18.43 37.62
CA GLY A 520 -14.19 19.50 38.42
C GLY A 520 -15.30 20.47 38.86
N SER A 521 -15.14 21.01 40.06
CA SER A 521 -15.98 22.07 40.63
C SER A 521 -15.88 23.37 39.83
#